data_AF-A0A1W9VT73-F1
#
_entry.id   AF-A0A1W9VT73-F1
#
_cell.length_a   1.000
_cell.length_b   1.000
_cell.length_c   1.000
_cell.angle_alpha   90.00
_cell.angle_beta   90.00
_cell.angle_gamma   90.00
#
_symmetry.space_group_name_H-M   'P 1'
#
loop_
_entity.id
_entity.type
_entity.pdbx_description
1 polymer ?
#
loop_
_entity_poly.entity_id
_entity_poly.type
_entity_poly.pdbx_seq_one_letter_code
_entity_poly.pdbx_strand_id
1 'polypeptide(L)'
;LEKNLNRSSYCYISKSGREIVKFDSLLGNEKAVSSMLLEDKNSDYIYIPGVFTSSMWKILKVALSSFKGRIIINHPYQLQLGLTDLKILLKSVEIFSINRFKIDGVVLNSYSVKGRHIDAQVLREKISKESNIPVVDITEVY
;
A
#
# COMPACT_ATOMS: atom_id res chain seq x y z
N LEU A 1 13.08 13.06 -8.44
CA LEU A 1 11.79 13.30 -7.75
C LEU A 1 11.96 13.59 -6.25
N GLU A 2 13.07 13.18 -5.62
CA GLU A 2 13.24 13.19 -4.15
C GLU A 2 13.46 14.57 -3.48
N LYS A 3 13.94 15.59 -4.20
CA LYS A 3 14.43 16.82 -3.56
C LYS A 3 13.36 17.88 -3.20
N ASN A 4 12.08 17.71 -3.54
CA ASN A 4 11.07 18.78 -3.36
C ASN A 4 9.67 18.31 -2.89
N LEU A 5 9.52 17.05 -2.44
CA LEU A 5 8.27 16.63 -1.81
C LEU A 5 8.24 17.16 -0.37
N ASN A 6 7.48 18.21 -0.13
CA ASN A 6 7.17 18.66 1.22
C ASN A 6 6.46 17.50 1.93
N ARG A 7 7.10 16.93 2.95
CA ARG A 7 6.68 15.66 3.59
C ARG A 7 5.30 15.73 4.24
N SER A 8 4.77 16.94 4.39
CA SER A 8 3.51 17.23 5.09
C SER A 8 2.33 17.52 4.15
N SER A 9 2.54 17.53 2.83
CA SER A 9 1.49 17.92 1.87
C SER A 9 1.19 16.80 0.90
N TYR A 10 -0.09 16.56 0.63
CA TYR A 10 -0.50 15.71 -0.49
C TYR A 10 -0.01 16.38 -1.77
N CYS A 11 0.54 15.60 -2.69
CA CYS A 11 1.14 16.12 -3.91
C CYS A 11 0.61 15.35 -5.11
N TYR A 12 0.24 16.11 -6.13
CA TYR A 12 -0.24 15.66 -7.40
C TYR A 12 0.78 16.07 -8.47
N ILE A 13 1.06 15.20 -9.46
CA ILE A 13 1.98 15.55 -10.55
C ILE A 13 1.40 15.02 -11.87
N SER A 14 1.04 15.94 -12.76
CA SER A 14 0.57 15.64 -14.11
C SER A 14 1.71 15.69 -15.14
N LYS A 15 1.48 15.10 -16.32
CA LYS A 15 2.46 15.12 -17.44
C LYS A 15 2.69 16.49 -18.06
N SER A 16 1.76 17.43 -17.91
CA SER A 16 1.89 18.80 -18.47
C SER A 16 2.76 19.72 -17.60
N GLY A 17 3.13 19.28 -16.40
CA GLY A 17 3.94 20.02 -15.44
C GLY A 17 3.63 19.59 -14.00
N ARG A 18 4.44 20.04 -13.04
CA ARG A 18 4.13 19.80 -11.62
C ARG A 18 3.01 20.73 -11.17
N GLU A 19 1.77 20.30 -11.25
CA GLU A 19 0.69 20.96 -10.51
C GLU A 19 0.61 20.41 -9.08
N ILE A 20 1.34 21.07 -8.18
CA ILE A 20 1.31 20.75 -6.75
C ILE A 20 0.00 21.29 -6.16
N VAL A 21 -1.05 20.47 -6.16
CA VAL A 21 -2.23 20.75 -5.34
C VAL A 21 -1.91 20.35 -3.91
N LYS A 22 -1.75 21.35 -3.04
CA LYS A 22 -1.44 21.16 -1.62
C LYS A 22 -2.73 20.96 -0.85
N PHE A 23 -3.05 19.72 -0.51
CA PHE A 23 -3.96 19.47 0.60
C PHE A 23 -3.13 19.30 1.88
N ASP A 24 -3.59 19.89 2.99
CA ASP A 24 -3.01 19.67 4.31
C ASP A 24 -3.42 18.31 4.90
N SER A 25 -4.55 17.77 4.44
CA SER A 25 -5.09 16.47 4.82
C SER A 25 -5.92 15.88 3.69
N LEU A 26 -5.93 14.55 3.54
CA LEU A 26 -6.95 13.87 2.73
C LEU A 26 -8.31 13.89 3.43
N LEU A 27 -8.32 13.95 4.77
CA LEU A 27 -9.54 13.98 5.56
C LEU A 27 -10.30 15.27 5.28
N GLY A 28 -11.55 15.15 4.82
CA GLY A 28 -12.39 16.28 4.41
C GLY A 28 -12.16 16.75 2.97
N ASN A 29 -11.13 16.26 2.28
CA ASN A 29 -10.82 16.60 0.88
C ASN A 29 -11.02 15.40 -0.06
N GLU A 30 -11.61 14.31 0.40
CA GLU A 30 -11.69 13.04 -0.35
C GLU A 30 -12.47 13.21 -1.65
N LYS A 31 -13.57 13.98 -1.64
CA LYS A 31 -14.37 14.26 -2.84
C LYS A 31 -13.58 15.08 -3.87
N ALA A 32 -12.86 16.10 -3.42
CA ALA A 32 -12.04 16.93 -4.30
C ALA A 32 -10.95 16.09 -4.97
N VAL A 33 -10.25 15.27 -4.19
CA VAL A 33 -9.23 14.35 -4.71
C VAL A 33 -9.84 13.33 -5.66
N SER A 34 -11.03 12.79 -5.35
CA SER A 34 -11.74 11.88 -6.25
C SER A 34 -12.07 12.53 -7.59
N SER A 35 -12.57 13.77 -7.59
CA SER A 35 -12.89 14.50 -8.83
C SER A 35 -11.63 14.75 -9.66
N MET A 36 -10.55 15.23 -9.02
CA MET A 36 -9.27 15.47 -9.69
C MET A 36 -8.73 14.21 -10.36
N LEU A 37 -8.75 13.08 -9.64
CA LEU A 37 -8.31 11.78 -10.15
C LEU A 37 -9.12 11.29 -11.35
N LEU A 38 -10.41 11.64 -11.41
CA LEU A 38 -11.29 11.25 -12.51
C LEU A 38 -11.14 12.18 -13.72
N GLU A 39 -10.91 13.47 -13.47
CA GLU A 39 -10.77 14.51 -14.50
C GLU A 39 -9.42 14.45 -15.20
N ASP A 40 -8.32 14.30 -14.46
CA ASP A 40 -6.98 14.25 -15.03
C ASP A 40 -6.45 12.82 -15.16
N LYS A 41 -6.66 12.28 -16.37
CA LYS A 41 -6.20 10.96 -16.80
C LYS A 41 -4.71 10.89 -17.12
N ASN A 42 -3.99 12.02 -17.12
CA ASN A 42 -2.58 12.10 -17.50
C ASN A 42 -1.65 12.13 -16.30
N SER A 43 -2.16 11.96 -15.08
CA SER A 43 -1.29 11.96 -13.91
C SER A 43 -0.54 10.67 -13.70
N ASP A 44 0.76 10.82 -13.45
CA ASP A 44 1.68 9.70 -13.30
C ASP A 44 1.76 9.25 -11.85
N TYR A 45 1.63 10.17 -10.88
CA TYR A 45 1.80 9.85 -9.46
C TYR A 45 0.89 10.65 -8.53
N ILE A 46 0.42 10.00 -7.46
CA ILE A 46 -0.19 10.65 -6.30
C ILE A 46 0.64 10.36 -5.05
N TYR A 47 1.00 11.39 -4.30
CA TYR A 47 1.66 11.22 -3.01
C TYR A 47 0.67 11.36 -1.85
N ILE A 48 0.65 10.34 -1.00
CA ILE A 48 -0.14 10.25 0.22
C ILE A 48 0.83 10.27 1.42
N PRO A 49 1.12 11.44 2.02
CA PRO A 49 2.00 11.52 3.18
C PRO A 49 1.40 10.92 4.46
N GLY A 50 0.07 10.86 4.56
CA GLY A 50 -0.65 10.41 5.74
C GLY A 50 -1.12 8.96 5.70
N VAL A 51 -1.87 8.57 6.72
CA VAL A 51 -2.54 7.26 6.77
C VAL A 51 -3.65 7.19 5.73
N PHE A 52 -3.73 6.07 5.01
CA PHE A 52 -4.78 5.73 4.08
C PHE A 52 -5.68 4.64 4.69
N THR A 53 -6.86 5.04 5.15
CA THR A 53 -7.77 4.18 5.91
C THR A 53 -8.86 3.55 5.03
N SER A 54 -9.54 2.53 5.56
CA SER A 54 -10.71 1.95 4.90
C SER A 54 -11.85 2.94 4.66
N SER A 55 -12.02 3.99 5.47
CA SER A 55 -13.05 5.02 5.22
C SER A 55 -12.72 5.86 3.99
N MET A 56 -11.45 6.25 3.84
CA MET A 56 -10.97 6.98 2.67
C MET A 56 -11.05 6.13 1.41
N TRP A 57 -10.68 4.84 1.52
CA TRP A 57 -10.82 3.90 0.42
C TRP A 57 -12.25 3.80 -0.10
N LYS A 58 -13.27 3.73 0.78
CA LYS A 58 -14.68 3.67 0.33
C LYS A 58 -15.08 4.85 -0.56
N ILE A 59 -14.53 6.03 -0.28
CA ILE A 59 -14.82 7.26 -1.05
C ILE A 59 -14.00 7.28 -2.34
N LEU A 60 -12.72 6.94 -2.26
CA LEU A 60 -11.76 7.08 -3.36
C LEU A 60 -11.68 5.86 -4.28
N LYS A 61 -12.31 4.74 -3.92
CA LYS A 61 -12.18 3.45 -4.61
C LYS A 61 -12.41 3.55 -6.10
N VAL A 62 -13.48 4.23 -6.52
CA VAL A 62 -13.83 4.35 -7.95
C VAL A 62 -12.76 5.13 -8.72
N ALA A 63 -12.33 6.26 -8.16
CA ALA A 63 -11.31 7.12 -8.77
C ALA A 63 -9.95 6.43 -8.82
N LEU A 64 -9.49 5.85 -7.71
CA LEU A 64 -8.21 5.15 -7.61
C LEU A 64 -8.18 3.86 -8.43
N SER A 65 -9.31 3.16 -8.58
CA SER A 65 -9.38 1.97 -9.44
C SER A 65 -9.31 2.29 -10.93
N SER A 66 -9.63 3.54 -11.30
CA SER A 66 -9.54 4.03 -12.68
C SER A 66 -8.23 4.77 -12.97
N PHE A 67 -7.47 5.08 -11.91
CA PHE A 67 -6.21 5.78 -11.99
C PHE A 67 -5.12 4.86 -12.56
N LYS A 68 -4.46 5.32 -13.63
CA LYS A 68 -3.41 4.55 -14.32
C LYS A 68 -1.99 4.89 -13.84
N GLY A 69 -1.86 5.89 -12.98
CA GLY A 69 -0.58 6.24 -12.38
C GLY A 69 -0.26 5.35 -11.17
N ARG A 70 0.67 5.84 -10.36
CA ARG A 70 1.18 5.14 -9.18
C ARG A 70 0.92 5.94 -7.90
N ILE A 71 0.48 5.26 -6.86
CA ILE A 71 0.36 5.85 -5.53
C ILE A 71 1.73 5.75 -4.84
N ILE A 72 2.22 6.87 -4.32
CA ILE A 72 3.42 6.97 -3.52
C ILE A 72 3.00 7.17 -2.07
N ILE A 73 3.43 6.27 -1.20
CA ILE A 73 3.28 6.39 0.26
C ILE A 73 4.65 6.50 0.92
N ASN A 74 4.70 7.11 2.09
CA ASN A 74 5.96 7.23 2.81
C ASN A 74 6.40 5.89 3.42
N HIS A 75 5.46 5.10 3.95
CA HIS A 75 5.75 3.81 4.58
C HIS A 75 4.54 2.86 4.49
N PRO A 76 4.68 1.53 4.35
CA PRO A 76 3.54 0.66 4.11
C PRO A 76 2.60 0.52 5.31
N TYR A 77 3.03 0.83 6.55
CA TYR A 77 2.10 0.96 7.71
C TYR A 77 1.03 2.03 7.52
N GLN A 78 1.19 2.94 6.57
CA GLN A 78 0.16 3.93 6.28
C GLN A 78 -1.05 3.32 5.60
N LEU A 79 -0.96 2.12 5.02
CA LEU A 79 -2.10 1.41 4.44
C LEU A 79 -2.88 0.68 5.55
N GLN A 80 -3.82 1.38 6.16
CA GLN A 80 -4.70 0.84 7.21
C GLN A 80 -6.02 0.36 6.59
N LEU A 81 -5.91 -0.70 5.80
CA LEU A 81 -7.00 -1.33 5.09
C LEU A 81 -7.26 -2.74 5.62
N GLY A 82 -8.54 -3.13 5.65
CA GLY A 82 -8.90 -4.55 5.79
C GLY A 82 -8.31 -5.38 4.65
N LEU A 83 -8.05 -6.66 4.89
CA LEU A 83 -7.34 -7.54 3.94
C LEU A 83 -7.99 -7.57 2.55
N THR A 84 -9.32 -7.60 2.48
CA THR A 84 -10.06 -7.61 1.20
C THR A 84 -9.83 -6.32 0.42
N ASP A 85 -9.94 -5.16 1.08
CA ASP A 85 -9.75 -3.85 0.45
C ASP A 85 -8.30 -3.64 0.02
N LEU A 86 -7.35 -4.07 0.85
CA LEU A 86 -5.92 -4.01 0.52
C LEU A 86 -5.62 -4.83 -0.75
N LYS A 87 -6.17 -6.05 -0.84
CA LYS A 87 -6.00 -6.90 -2.03
C LYS A 87 -6.58 -6.27 -3.28
N ILE A 88 -7.72 -5.58 -3.18
CA ILE A 88 -8.32 -4.88 -4.31
C ILE A 88 -7.41 -3.71 -4.71
N LEU A 89 -7.02 -2.87 -3.76
CA LEU A 89 -6.14 -1.73 -4.02
C LEU A 89 -4.85 -2.17 -4.74
N LEU A 90 -4.15 -3.18 -4.21
CA LEU A 90 -2.90 -3.69 -4.78
C LEU A 90 -3.04 -4.28 -6.18
N LYS A 91 -4.25 -4.71 -6.57
CA LYS A 91 -4.54 -5.18 -7.94
C LYS A 91 -4.95 -4.06 -8.88
N SER A 92 -5.51 -2.99 -8.34
CA SER A 92 -6.10 -1.89 -9.11
C SER A 92 -5.08 -0.81 -9.47
N VAL A 93 -4.09 -0.57 -8.61
CA VAL A 93 -3.15 0.54 -8.78
C VAL A 93 -1.77 0.15 -8.28
N GLU A 94 -0.72 0.63 -8.95
CA GLU A 94 0.63 0.43 -8.50
C GLU A 94 0.89 1.27 -7.23
N ILE A 95 1.39 0.65 -6.17
CA ILE A 95 1.81 1.34 -4.95
C ILE A 95 3.32 1.26 -4.81
N PHE A 96 3.94 2.42 -4.60
CA PHE A 96 5.33 2.54 -4.25
C PHE A 96 5.48 3.14 -2.86
N SER A 97 6.31 2.51 -2.04
CA SER A 97 6.67 3.03 -0.73
C SER A 97 8.09 3.56 -0.73
N ILE A 98 8.27 4.78 -0.23
CA ILE A 98 9.58 5.43 -0.08
C ILE A 98 10.42 4.63 0.93
N ASN A 99 9.88 4.35 2.11
CA ASN A 99 10.54 3.57 3.15
C ASN A 99 9.92 2.18 3.20
N ARG A 100 10.60 1.16 2.67
CA ARG A 100 10.08 -0.21 2.59
C ARG A 100 10.25 -0.97 3.90
N PHE A 101 9.35 -1.92 4.15
CA PHE A 101 9.60 -2.97 5.13
C PHE A 101 10.73 -3.87 4.67
N LYS A 102 11.71 -4.09 5.55
CA LYS A 102 12.60 -5.23 5.43
C LYS A 102 11.94 -6.40 6.16
N ILE A 103 11.61 -7.45 5.43
CA ILE A 103 11.14 -8.70 6.02
C ILE A 103 12.32 -9.67 5.97
N ASP A 104 12.95 -9.88 7.13
CA ASP A 104 14.11 -10.76 7.25
C ASP A 104 13.73 -12.24 7.39
N GLY A 105 12.48 -12.54 7.77
CA GLY A 105 11.98 -13.90 7.94
C GLY A 105 10.50 -13.95 8.26
N VAL A 106 9.88 -15.11 8.05
CA VAL A 106 8.54 -15.45 8.52
C VAL A 106 8.68 -16.54 9.57
N VAL A 107 8.15 -16.28 10.76
CA VAL A 107 8.13 -17.26 11.85
C VAL A 107 6.72 -17.83 11.97
N LEU A 108 6.59 -19.15 11.98
CA LEU A 108 5.31 -19.83 12.20
C LEU A 108 5.36 -20.75 13.44
N ASN A 109 4.18 -21.10 13.94
CA ASN A 109 3.99 -22.16 14.92
C ASN A 109 3.05 -23.20 14.31
N SER A 110 3.62 -24.28 13.77
CA SER A 110 2.82 -25.36 13.16
C SER A 110 1.95 -26.12 14.17
N TYR A 111 2.30 -26.09 15.46
CA TYR A 111 1.60 -26.76 16.57
C TYR A 111 0.64 -25.85 17.34
N SER A 112 0.05 -24.84 16.69
CA SER A 112 -0.91 -23.94 17.32
C SER A 112 -2.07 -24.70 18.00
N VAL A 113 -2.23 -24.48 19.32
CA VAL A 113 -3.25 -25.10 20.18
C VAL A 113 -4.70 -24.87 19.74
N LYS A 114 -4.96 -23.94 18.81
CA LYS A 114 -6.32 -23.59 18.34
C LYS A 114 -6.70 -24.24 16.99
N GLY A 115 -6.02 -25.32 16.58
CA GLY A 115 -6.51 -26.21 15.51
C GLY A 115 -6.39 -25.67 14.07
N ARG A 116 -5.53 -24.69 13.82
CA ARG A 116 -5.11 -24.30 12.46
C ARG A 116 -3.65 -24.63 12.28
N HIS A 117 -3.36 -25.92 12.21
CA HIS A 117 -2.04 -26.42 11.87
C HIS A 117 -1.71 -26.02 10.44
N ILE A 118 -0.73 -25.16 10.27
CA ILE A 118 -0.12 -24.89 8.98
C ILE A 118 1.19 -25.66 8.99
N ASP A 119 1.30 -26.60 8.06
CA ASP A 119 2.55 -27.31 7.84
C ASP A 119 3.64 -26.31 7.39
N ALA A 120 4.76 -26.31 8.12
CA ALA A 120 5.87 -25.40 7.86
C ALA A 120 6.48 -25.60 6.48
N GLN A 121 6.57 -26.83 5.99
CA GLN A 121 7.09 -27.15 4.67
C GLN A 121 6.15 -26.64 3.58
N VAL A 122 4.84 -26.81 3.76
CA VAL A 122 3.84 -26.24 2.84
C VAL A 122 3.93 -24.72 2.79
N LEU A 123 4.18 -24.06 3.93
CA LEU A 123 4.37 -22.61 3.96
C LEU A 123 5.69 -22.17 3.31
N ARG A 124 6.80 -22.89 3.59
CA ARG A 124 8.10 -22.69 2.94
C ARG A 124 8.00 -22.74 1.43
N GLU A 125 7.38 -23.80 0.91
CA GLU A 125 7.23 -23.99 -0.53
C GLU A 125 6.42 -22.86 -1.17
N LYS A 126 5.34 -22.40 -0.51
CA LYS A 126 4.54 -21.27 -1.01
C LYS A 126 5.34 -19.97 -1.01
N ILE A 127 6.03 -19.66 0.09
CA ILE A 127 6.82 -18.42 0.20
C ILE A 127 7.99 -18.45 -0.78
N SER A 128 8.71 -19.57 -0.90
CA SER A 128 9.84 -19.73 -1.81
C SER A 128 9.51 -19.49 -3.30
N LYS A 129 8.23 -19.69 -3.70
CA LYS A 129 7.77 -19.40 -5.06
C LYS A 129 7.65 -17.90 -5.33
N GLU A 130 7.42 -17.10 -4.30
CA GLU A 130 7.16 -15.66 -4.40
C GLU A 130 8.32 -14.81 -3.84
N SER A 131 9.15 -15.37 -2.97
CA SER A 131 10.21 -14.64 -2.26
C SER A 131 11.26 -15.58 -1.63
N ASN A 132 12.49 -15.09 -1.45
CA ASN A 132 13.58 -15.80 -0.76
C ASN A 132 13.61 -15.56 0.76
N ILE A 133 12.48 -15.12 1.34
CA ILE A 133 12.40 -14.86 2.77
C ILE A 133 12.43 -16.21 3.51
N PRO A 134 13.33 -16.40 4.49
CA PRO A 134 13.39 -17.64 5.25
C PRO A 134 12.12 -17.83 6.07
N VAL A 135 11.64 -19.06 6.14
CA VAL A 135 10.50 -19.45 6.95
C VAL A 135 10.98 -20.40 8.04
N VAL A 136 10.85 -19.96 9.29
CA VAL A 136 11.32 -20.70 10.47
C VAL A 136 10.11 -21.17 11.26
N ASP A 137 10.03 -22.46 11.53
CA ASP A 137 9.08 -22.99 12.50
C ASP A 137 9.69 -22.89 13.90
N ILE A 138 8.96 -22.32 14.86
CA ILE A 138 9.44 -22.21 16.24
C ILE A 138 9.76 -23.57 16.86
N THR A 139 9.16 -24.65 16.38
CA THR A 139 9.42 -26.00 16.90
C THR A 139 10.73 -26.62 16.40
N GLU A 140 11.33 -26.08 15.33
CA GLU A 140 12.61 -26.54 14.81
C GLU A 140 13.82 -25.83 15.45
N VAL A 141 13.58 -24.78 16.24
CA VAL A 141 14.62 -23.97 16.88
C VAL A 141 15.00 -24.52 18.27
N TYR A 142 14.37 -25.62 18.70
CA TYR A 142 14.62 -26.30 19.99
C TYR A 142 15.31 -27.66 19.82
#